data_AF-A0A958C7R7-F1
#
_entry.id   AF-A0A958C7R7-F1
#
_cell.length_a   1.000
_cell.length_b   1.000
_cell.length_c   1.000
_cell.angle_alpha   90.00
_cell.angle_beta   90.00
_cell.angle_gamma   90.00
#
_symmetry.space_group_name_H-M   'P 1'
#
loop_
_entity.id
_entity.type
_entity.pdbx_description
1 polymer ?
#
loop_
_entity_poly.entity_id
_entity_poly.type
_entity_poly.pdbx_seq_one_letter_code
_entity_poly.pdbx_strand_id
1 'polypeptide(L)'
;MQASMSTSRRGRSKEPGQKGSLGRAIRYLSSYRFKALVPYIFLFFATLAQLAVPKLVGNIIDAITGGVIAENVVPNLDKIPAAIQPRLFEQLGYTEAQLMNLYNNAEQMLITAGIAIIIFATVRGFFAFGQAFTAERNSQSVAFDMRNDLFSKISKLSFSYHDRNQTGQLMVRATDDVEKVRLFIGQGLLQAIGALFLLVGTLII
;
A
#
# COMPACT_ATOMS: atom_id res chain seq x y z
N MET A 1 -39.99 -63.17 0.78
CA MET A 1 -40.03 -61.73 1.09
C MET A 1 -39.09 -61.44 2.25
N GLN A 2 -38.26 -60.40 2.08
CA GLN A 2 -37.49 -59.64 3.09
C GLN A 2 -36.33 -60.35 3.82
N ALA A 3 -35.12 -60.18 3.27
CA ALA A 3 -33.87 -60.27 4.03
C ALA A 3 -33.44 -58.85 4.44
N SER A 4 -33.17 -58.68 5.72
CA SER A 4 -32.96 -57.41 6.42
C SER A 4 -31.74 -56.63 5.92
N MET A 5 -31.94 -55.36 5.58
CA MET A 5 -30.88 -54.37 5.42
C MET A 5 -30.22 -54.07 6.77
N SER A 6 -28.97 -54.53 6.93
CA SER A 6 -28.07 -54.07 7.98
C SER A 6 -27.55 -52.67 7.63
N THR A 7 -28.19 -51.62 8.14
CA THR A 7 -27.67 -50.25 8.05
C THR A 7 -26.54 -50.07 9.07
N SER A 8 -25.30 -50.21 8.62
CA SER A 8 -24.11 -49.76 9.36
C SER A 8 -24.13 -48.23 9.48
N ARG A 9 -24.54 -47.72 10.65
CA ARG A 9 -24.37 -46.31 11.02
C ARG A 9 -22.89 -46.03 11.25
N ARG A 10 -22.17 -45.68 10.17
CA ARG A 10 -20.85 -45.06 10.27
C ARG A 10 -21.00 -43.73 11.00
N GLY A 11 -20.44 -43.66 12.20
CA GLY A 11 -20.33 -42.42 12.98
C GLY A 11 -19.70 -41.33 12.14
N ARG A 12 -20.45 -40.25 11.94
CA ARG A 12 -20.01 -39.04 11.25
C ARG A 12 -18.92 -38.41 12.13
N SER A 13 -17.65 -38.62 11.77
CA SER A 13 -16.52 -37.96 12.43
C SER A 13 -16.76 -36.45 12.33
N LYS A 14 -16.91 -35.78 13.47
CA LYS A 14 -17.07 -34.33 13.54
C LYS A 14 -15.88 -33.70 12.81
N GLU A 15 -16.11 -33.09 11.66
CA GLU A 15 -15.08 -32.32 10.96
C GLU A 15 -14.56 -31.25 11.92
N PRO A 16 -13.23 -31.10 12.07
CA PRO A 16 -12.68 -30.08 12.95
C PRO A 16 -13.12 -28.71 12.43
N GLY A 17 -13.89 -27.99 13.24
CA GLY A 17 -14.51 -26.73 12.86
C GLY A 17 -13.52 -25.72 12.27
N GLN A 18 -13.97 -25.04 11.21
CA GLN A 18 -13.25 -24.02 10.44
C GLN A 18 -12.61 -22.90 11.29
N LYS A 19 -13.13 -22.69 12.52
CA LYS A 19 -12.63 -21.68 13.48
C LYS A 19 -11.16 -21.89 13.90
N GLY A 20 -10.57 -23.08 13.69
CA GLY A 20 -9.18 -23.39 14.02
C GLY A 20 -8.19 -23.50 12.84
N SER A 21 -8.63 -23.37 11.58
CA SER A 21 -7.72 -23.49 10.42
C SER A 21 -6.94 -22.20 10.15
N LEU A 22 -7.61 -21.04 10.22
CA LEU A 22 -6.99 -19.72 10.05
C LEU A 22 -5.90 -19.47 11.09
N GLY A 23 -6.16 -19.78 12.37
CA GLY A 23 -5.16 -19.61 13.44
C GLY A 23 -3.91 -20.46 13.24
N ARG A 24 -4.04 -21.66 12.65
CA ARG A 24 -2.89 -22.51 12.31
C ARG A 24 -2.08 -21.93 11.15
N ALA A 25 -2.76 -21.40 10.13
CA ALA A 25 -2.09 -20.73 9.01
C ALA A 25 -1.34 -19.48 9.48
N ILE A 26 -1.96 -18.64 10.32
CA ILE A 26 -1.31 -17.44 10.90
C ILE A 26 -0.11 -17.86 11.75
N ARG A 27 -0.23 -18.91 12.58
CA ARG A 27 0.89 -19.41 13.38
C ARG A 27 2.05 -19.92 12.51
N TYR A 28 1.77 -20.61 11.42
CA TYR A 28 2.80 -21.06 10.47
C TYR A 28 3.55 -19.86 9.85
N LEU A 29 2.81 -18.83 9.43
CA LEU A 29 3.38 -17.59 8.89
C LEU A 29 4.11 -16.73 9.94
N SER A 30 3.74 -16.86 11.22
CA SER A 30 4.37 -16.09 12.31
C SER A 30 5.85 -16.42 12.53
N SER A 31 6.34 -17.54 11.97
CA SER A 31 7.77 -17.88 11.96
C SER A 31 8.61 -16.82 11.24
N TYR A 32 8.01 -16.07 10.29
CA TYR A 32 8.69 -15.03 9.50
C TYR A 32 8.55 -13.61 10.07
N ARG A 33 7.97 -13.45 11.27
CA ARG A 33 7.51 -12.16 11.84
C ARG A 33 8.51 -11.01 11.74
N PHE A 34 9.79 -11.23 11.99
CA PHE A 34 10.78 -10.14 11.97
C PHE A 34 11.12 -9.68 10.56
N LYS A 35 11.22 -10.60 9.59
CA LYS A 35 11.50 -10.25 8.18
C LYS A 35 10.24 -9.74 7.48
N ALA A 36 9.07 -10.24 7.89
CA ALA A 36 7.78 -9.82 7.38
C ALA A 36 7.46 -8.35 7.66
N LEU A 37 8.02 -7.74 8.72
CA LEU A 37 7.76 -6.35 9.07
C LEU A 37 8.41 -5.32 8.14
N VAL A 38 9.56 -5.67 7.54
CA VAL A 38 10.34 -4.76 6.69
C VAL A 38 9.52 -4.13 5.55
N PRO A 39 8.79 -4.88 4.69
CA PRO A 39 8.03 -4.28 3.61
C PRO A 39 6.95 -3.30 4.10
N TYR A 40 6.39 -3.51 5.29
CA TYR A 40 5.38 -2.59 5.86
C TYR A 40 6.00 -1.28 6.34
N ILE A 41 7.23 -1.30 6.86
CA ILE A 41 7.96 -0.08 7.21
C ILE A 41 8.26 0.73 5.95
N PHE A 42 8.78 0.06 4.91
CA PHE A 42 9.02 0.71 3.62
C PHE A 42 7.73 1.25 3.00
N LEU A 43 6.63 0.50 3.08
CA LEU A 43 5.31 0.95 2.64
C LEU A 43 4.88 2.23 3.35
N PHE A 44 5.03 2.31 4.67
CA PHE A 44 4.68 3.49 5.46
C PHE A 44 5.43 4.74 4.98
N PHE A 45 6.75 4.66 4.82
CA PHE A 45 7.55 5.79 4.34
C PHE A 45 7.24 6.14 2.87
N ALA A 46 7.00 5.14 2.01
CA ALA A 46 6.57 5.37 0.64
C ALA A 46 5.24 6.13 0.59
N THR A 47 4.27 5.76 1.45
CA THR A 47 2.98 6.45 1.55
C THR A 47 3.14 7.87 2.06
N LEU A 48 3.96 8.12 3.09
CA LEU A 48 4.22 9.47 3.58
C LEU A 48 4.84 10.37 2.49
N ALA A 49 5.82 9.86 1.75
CA ALA A 49 6.43 10.60 0.64
C ALA A 49 5.41 10.88 -0.49
N GLN A 50 4.50 9.94 -0.77
CA GLN A 50 3.42 10.11 -1.74
C GLN A 50 2.43 11.21 -1.33
N LEU A 51 2.15 11.36 -0.03
CA LEU A 51 1.23 12.38 0.49
C LEU A 51 1.80 13.80 0.44
N ALA A 52 3.12 13.97 0.30
CA ALA A 52 3.74 15.28 0.11
C ALA A 52 3.46 15.87 -1.29
N VAL A 53 3.27 15.02 -2.31
CA VAL A 53 3.15 15.45 -3.71
C VAL A 53 1.97 16.40 -3.94
N PRO A 54 0.72 16.11 -3.49
CA PRO A 54 -0.40 17.04 -3.66
C PRO A 54 -0.16 18.41 -3.02
N LYS A 55 0.46 18.46 -1.83
CA LYS A 55 0.80 19.72 -1.15
C LYS A 55 1.83 20.53 -1.93
N LEU A 56 2.85 19.87 -2.46
CA LEU A 56 3.87 20.52 -3.29
C LEU A 56 3.27 21.09 -4.58
N VAL A 57 2.36 20.36 -5.22
CA VAL A 57 1.64 20.84 -6.40
C VAL A 57 0.76 22.04 -6.04
N GLY A 58 0.05 22.01 -4.91
CA GLY A 58 -0.73 23.15 -4.41
C GLY A 58 0.15 24.39 -4.24
N ASN A 59 1.28 24.28 -3.55
CA ASN A 59 2.22 25.38 -3.35
C ASN A 59 2.75 25.96 -4.67
N ILE A 60 2.94 25.13 -5.70
CA ILE A 60 3.35 25.58 -7.03
C ILE A 60 2.22 26.37 -7.69
N ILE A 61 1.00 25.84 -7.66
CA ILE A 61 -0.17 26.54 -8.22
C ILE A 61 -0.33 27.90 -7.55
N ASP A 62 -0.25 27.97 -6.23
CA ASP A 62 -0.38 29.22 -5.49
C ASP A 62 0.75 30.21 -5.83
N ALA A 63 1.99 29.73 -5.97
CA ALA A 63 3.13 30.57 -6.36
C ALA A 63 2.99 31.10 -7.80
N ILE A 64 2.50 30.30 -8.75
CA ILE A 64 2.27 30.74 -10.15
C ILE A 64 1.09 31.73 -10.19
N THR A 65 -0.07 31.33 -9.68
CA THR A 65 -1.29 32.14 -9.76
C THR A 65 -1.15 33.44 -8.98
N GLY A 66 -0.70 33.36 -7.73
CA GLY A 66 -0.49 34.54 -6.91
C GLY A 66 0.69 35.39 -7.39
N GLY A 67 1.73 34.79 -7.99
CA GLY A 67 2.85 35.51 -8.60
C GLY A 67 2.40 36.37 -9.79
N VAL A 68 1.57 35.81 -10.68
CA VAL A 68 0.99 36.56 -11.81
C VAL A 68 0.08 37.69 -11.32
N ILE A 69 -0.73 37.45 -10.29
CA ILE A 69 -1.57 38.52 -9.70
C ILE A 69 -0.68 39.60 -9.10
N ALA A 70 0.35 39.22 -8.34
CA ALA A 70 1.28 40.14 -7.71
C ALA A 70 2.02 41.00 -8.75
N GLU A 71 2.47 40.42 -9.86
CA GLU A 71 3.13 41.14 -10.95
C GLU A 71 2.25 42.23 -11.57
N ASN A 72 0.94 42.00 -11.68
CA ASN A 72 0.00 42.95 -12.27
C ASN A 72 -0.48 44.02 -11.27
N VAL A 73 -0.54 43.69 -9.99
CA VAL A 73 -1.11 44.54 -8.95
C VAL A 73 -0.02 45.36 -8.25
N VAL A 74 1.11 44.76 -7.86
CA VAL A 74 2.19 45.40 -7.08
C VAL A 74 2.74 46.67 -7.71
N PRO A 75 3.11 46.70 -9.01
CA PRO A 75 3.60 47.91 -9.66
C PRO A 75 2.55 49.02 -9.80
N ASN A 76 1.27 48.70 -9.61
CA ASN A 76 0.16 49.64 -9.73
C ASN A 76 -0.44 50.04 -8.37
N LEU A 77 0.07 49.52 -7.24
CA LEU A 77 -0.44 49.84 -5.90
C LEU A 77 -0.41 51.35 -5.62
N ASP A 78 0.67 52.03 -6.02
CA ASP A 78 0.86 53.48 -5.79
C ASP A 78 -0.16 54.34 -6.54
N LYS A 79 -0.79 53.80 -7.59
CA LYS A 79 -1.80 54.49 -8.40
C LYS A 79 -3.23 54.26 -7.89
N ILE A 80 -3.42 53.30 -6.97
CA ILE A 80 -4.72 52.94 -6.44
C ILE A 80 -4.99 53.77 -5.18
N PRO A 81 -6.13 54.50 -5.09
CA PRO A 81 -6.48 55.23 -3.88
C PRO A 81 -6.46 54.33 -2.64
N ALA A 82 -5.77 54.75 -1.58
CA ALA A 82 -5.60 53.99 -0.34
C ALA A 82 -6.93 53.54 0.32
N ALA A 83 -8.03 54.23 0.01
CA ALA A 83 -9.38 53.87 0.48
C ALA A 83 -9.93 52.57 -0.15
N ILE A 84 -9.42 52.16 -1.32
CA ILE A 84 -9.91 50.98 -2.06
C ILE A 84 -8.97 49.77 -1.88
N GLN A 85 -7.71 50.02 -1.51
CA GLN A 85 -6.70 48.97 -1.32
C GLN A 85 -7.17 47.84 -0.38
N PRO A 86 -7.80 48.09 0.80
CA PRO A 86 -8.25 47.02 1.67
C PRO A 86 -9.32 46.11 1.03
N ARG A 87 -10.24 46.70 0.26
CA ARG A 87 -11.29 45.95 -0.45
C ARG A 87 -10.74 45.13 -1.61
N LEU A 88 -9.70 45.61 -2.28
CA LEU A 88 -9.02 44.89 -3.36
C LEU A 88 -8.34 43.62 -2.81
N PHE A 89 -7.63 43.74 -1.69
CA PHE A 89 -6.96 42.60 -1.04
C PHE A 89 -7.96 41.57 -0.50
N GLU A 90 -9.09 42.02 0.04
CA GLU A 90 -10.18 41.14 0.49
C GLU A 90 -10.80 40.36 -0.69
N GLN A 91 -10.97 41.00 -1.85
CA GLN A 91 -11.49 40.34 -3.07
C GLN A 91 -10.49 39.37 -3.71
N LEU A 92 -9.19 39.67 -3.62
CA LEU A 92 -8.13 38.82 -4.16
C LEU A 92 -7.80 37.64 -3.23
N GLY A 93 -8.20 37.69 -1.96
CA GLY A 93 -7.88 36.66 -0.97
C GLY A 93 -6.40 36.65 -0.53
N TYR A 94 -5.64 37.70 -0.87
CA TYR A 94 -4.23 37.86 -0.50
C TYR A 94 -4.06 39.11 0.36
N THR A 95 -3.28 38.99 1.43
CA THR A 95 -2.81 40.16 2.19
C THR A 95 -1.73 40.90 1.40
N GLU A 96 -1.57 42.20 1.66
CA GLU A 96 -0.50 43.02 1.04
C GLU A 96 0.89 42.38 1.26
N ALA A 97 1.15 41.88 2.46
CA ALA A 97 2.40 41.20 2.80
C ALA A 97 2.59 39.89 2.00
N GLN A 98 1.53 39.10 1.79
CA GLN A 98 1.61 37.89 0.96
C GLN A 98 1.87 38.27 -0.50
N LEU A 99 1.18 39.27 -1.02
CA LEU A 99 1.33 39.72 -2.40
C LEU A 99 2.76 40.22 -2.69
N MET A 100 3.32 41.00 -1.77
CA MET A 100 4.70 41.45 -1.85
C MET A 100 5.71 40.30 -1.74
N ASN A 101 5.43 39.29 -0.91
CA ASN A 101 6.28 38.10 -0.84
C ASN A 101 6.25 37.28 -2.13
N LEU A 102 5.07 37.11 -2.74
CA LEU A 102 4.94 36.43 -4.03
C LEU A 102 5.62 37.23 -5.15
N TYR A 103 5.47 38.56 -5.18
CA TYR A 103 6.16 39.41 -6.16
C TYR A 103 7.68 39.25 -6.12
N ASN A 104 8.27 39.26 -4.91
CA ASN A 104 9.72 39.23 -4.75
C ASN A 104 10.31 37.80 -4.79
N ASN A 105 9.55 36.77 -4.42
CA ASN A 105 10.09 35.43 -4.19
C ASN A 105 9.40 34.33 -5.01
N ALA A 106 8.47 34.63 -5.92
CA ALA A 106 7.77 33.60 -6.71
C ALA A 106 8.75 32.67 -7.43
N GLU A 107 9.77 33.20 -8.09
CA GLU A 107 10.80 32.39 -8.77
C GLU A 107 11.48 31.41 -7.81
N GLN A 108 11.90 31.89 -6.63
CA GLN A 108 12.54 31.06 -5.62
C GLN A 108 11.60 29.99 -5.06
N MET A 109 10.32 30.32 -4.86
CA MET A 109 9.29 29.37 -4.42
C MET A 109 9.11 28.24 -5.45
N LEU A 110 9.08 28.57 -6.74
CA LEU A 110 8.97 27.59 -7.82
C LEU A 110 10.19 26.68 -7.91
N ILE A 111 11.40 27.24 -7.83
CA ILE A 111 12.65 26.46 -7.84
C ILE A 111 12.68 25.52 -6.63
N THR A 112 12.36 26.03 -5.43
CA THR A 112 12.36 25.24 -4.19
C THR A 112 11.33 24.11 -4.26
N ALA A 113 10.12 24.38 -4.77
CA ALA A 113 9.09 23.37 -4.93
C ALA A 113 9.46 22.34 -6.01
N GLY A 114 10.09 22.76 -7.11
CA GLY A 114 10.60 21.86 -8.14
C GLY A 114 11.66 20.90 -7.61
N ILE A 115 12.65 21.41 -6.87
CA ILE A 115 13.67 20.58 -6.20
C ILE A 115 13.01 19.64 -5.18
N ALA A 116 12.07 20.15 -4.39
CA ALA A 116 11.34 19.32 -3.42
C ALA A 116 10.60 18.16 -4.11
N ILE A 117 9.93 18.38 -5.24
CA ILE A 117 9.28 17.31 -6.00
C ILE A 117 10.28 16.23 -6.40
N ILE A 118 11.44 16.61 -6.94
CA ILE A 118 12.46 15.64 -7.36
C ILE A 118 12.95 14.81 -6.17
N ILE A 119 13.20 15.46 -5.03
CA ILE A 119 13.62 14.78 -3.81
C ILE A 119 12.53 13.82 -3.32
N PHE A 120 11.30 14.29 -3.15
CA PHE A 120 10.19 13.46 -2.66
C PHE A 120 9.85 12.31 -3.62
N ALA A 121 9.90 12.54 -4.93
CA ALA A 121 9.70 11.50 -5.93
C ALA A 121 10.80 10.42 -5.87
N THR A 122 12.06 10.84 -5.69
CA THR A 122 13.20 9.92 -5.55
C THR A 122 13.08 9.10 -4.26
N VAL A 123 12.77 9.75 -3.14
CA VAL A 123 12.56 9.11 -1.84
C VAL A 123 11.40 8.10 -1.92
N ARG A 124 10.27 8.50 -2.53
CA ARG A 124 9.14 7.61 -2.78
C ARG A 124 9.55 6.41 -3.61
N GLY A 125 10.29 6.62 -4.70
CA GLY A 125 10.78 5.54 -5.57
C GLY A 125 11.67 4.55 -4.83
N PHE A 126 12.61 5.05 -4.02
CA PHE A 126 13.47 4.23 -3.19
C PHE A 126 12.68 3.36 -2.20
N PHE A 127 11.74 3.96 -1.47
CA PHE A 127 10.94 3.21 -0.49
C PHE A 127 9.96 2.24 -1.16
N ALA A 128 9.35 2.62 -2.28
CA ALA A 128 8.47 1.75 -3.05
C ALA A 128 9.23 0.53 -3.62
N PHE A 129 10.45 0.74 -4.12
CA PHE A 129 11.30 -0.36 -4.58
C PHE A 129 11.68 -1.29 -3.43
N GLY A 130 12.13 -0.73 -2.29
CA GLY A 130 12.47 -1.53 -1.12
C GLY A 130 11.29 -2.33 -0.57
N GLN A 131 10.09 -1.73 -0.57
CA GLN A 131 8.84 -2.42 -0.23
C GLN A 131 8.59 -3.60 -1.18
N ALA A 132 8.62 -3.39 -2.49
CA ALA A 132 8.35 -4.41 -3.48
C ALA A 132 9.37 -5.56 -3.44
N PHE A 133 10.66 -5.23 -3.38
CA PHE A 133 11.74 -6.21 -3.35
C PHE A 133 11.69 -7.08 -2.09
N THR A 134 11.51 -6.47 -0.92
CA THR A 134 11.46 -7.23 0.34
C THR A 134 10.18 -8.03 0.47
N ALA A 135 9.05 -7.52 -0.02
CA ALA A 135 7.79 -8.25 -0.08
C ALA A 135 7.89 -9.52 -0.94
N GLU A 136 8.45 -9.39 -2.14
CA GLU A 136 8.63 -10.51 -3.07
C GLU A 136 9.61 -11.54 -2.52
N ARG A 137 10.75 -11.11 -1.98
CA ARG A 137 11.72 -12.01 -1.35
C ARG A 137 11.09 -12.80 -0.20
N ASN A 138 10.30 -12.14 0.65
CA ASN A 138 9.63 -12.77 1.78
C ASN A 138 8.56 -13.75 1.31
N SER A 139 7.72 -13.36 0.34
CA SER A 139 6.64 -14.22 -0.18
C SER A 139 7.21 -15.49 -0.83
N GLN A 140 8.29 -15.37 -1.60
CA GLN A 140 8.97 -16.51 -2.21
C GLN A 140 9.59 -17.45 -1.18
N SER A 141 10.18 -16.90 -0.10
CA SER A 141 10.74 -17.73 0.98
C SER A 141 9.65 -18.57 1.65
N VAL A 142 8.50 -17.96 1.94
CA VAL A 142 7.33 -18.66 2.50
C VAL A 142 6.82 -19.73 1.53
N ALA A 143 6.71 -19.42 0.25
CA ALA A 143 6.24 -20.36 -0.77
C ALA A 143 7.19 -21.55 -0.96
N PHE A 144 8.50 -21.30 -0.88
CA PHE A 144 9.53 -22.34 -0.95
C PHE A 144 9.37 -23.34 0.20
N ASP A 145 9.22 -22.86 1.43
CA ASP A 145 9.06 -23.71 2.60
C ASP A 145 7.72 -24.48 2.57
N MET A 146 6.63 -23.83 2.14
CA MET A 146 5.34 -24.51 1.95
C MET A 146 5.41 -25.64 0.92
N ARG A 147 6.07 -25.41 -0.23
CA ARG A 147 6.24 -26.43 -1.28
C ARG A 147 7.05 -27.61 -0.76
N ASN A 148 8.12 -27.36 -0.01
CA ASN A 148 8.94 -28.43 0.59
C ASN A 148 8.18 -29.24 1.63
N ASP A 149 7.42 -28.58 2.50
CA ASP A 149 6.60 -29.24 3.52
C ASP A 149 5.50 -30.11 2.88
N LEU A 150 4.83 -29.59 1.86
CA LEU A 150 3.83 -30.34 1.09
C LEU A 150 4.46 -31.54 0.38
N PHE A 151 5.61 -31.37 -0.27
CA PHE A 151 6.31 -32.46 -0.95
C PHE A 151 6.77 -33.55 0.03
N SER A 152 7.38 -33.17 1.15
CA SER A 152 7.79 -34.09 2.22
C SER A 152 6.60 -34.86 2.80
N LYS A 153 5.43 -34.24 2.89
CA LYS A 153 4.21 -34.91 3.34
C LYS A 153 3.64 -35.85 2.28
N ILE A 154 3.55 -35.42 1.03
CA ILE A 154 2.95 -36.18 -0.07
C ILE A 154 3.77 -37.44 -0.36
N SER A 155 5.10 -37.34 -0.38
CA SER A 155 6.01 -38.48 -0.62
C SER A 155 5.94 -39.60 0.43
N LYS A 156 5.47 -39.30 1.64
CA LYS A 156 5.35 -40.25 2.76
C LYS A 156 3.95 -40.85 2.90
N LEU A 157 3.02 -40.52 1.99
CA LEU A 157 1.67 -41.06 2.03
C LEU A 157 1.65 -42.53 1.56
N SER A 158 0.64 -43.27 2.00
CA SER A 158 0.51 -44.68 1.65
C SER A 158 0.10 -44.87 0.20
N PHE A 159 0.45 -46.02 -0.39
CA PHE A 159 0.07 -46.35 -1.76
C PHE A 159 -1.45 -46.28 -1.99
N SER A 160 -2.25 -46.76 -1.03
CA SER A 160 -3.72 -46.65 -1.10
C SER A 160 -4.24 -45.21 -1.10
N TYR A 161 -3.49 -44.25 -0.54
CA TYR A 161 -3.84 -42.83 -0.62
C TYR A 161 -3.62 -42.27 -2.02
N HIS A 162 -2.51 -42.63 -2.66
CA HIS A 162 -2.20 -42.23 -4.03
C HIS A 162 -3.13 -42.88 -5.07
N ASP A 163 -3.62 -44.08 -4.79
CA ASP A 163 -4.59 -44.77 -5.66
C ASP A 163 -5.98 -44.10 -5.61
N ARG A 164 -6.37 -43.58 -4.44
CA ARG A 164 -7.64 -42.86 -4.25
C ARG A 164 -7.59 -41.39 -4.65
N ASN A 165 -6.41 -40.77 -4.62
CA ASN A 165 -6.21 -39.36 -4.92
C ASN A 165 -5.22 -39.22 -6.06
N GLN A 166 -5.69 -38.76 -7.21
CA GLN A 166 -4.83 -38.54 -8.38
C GLN A 166 -3.63 -37.66 -8.02
N THR A 167 -2.42 -38.17 -8.24
CA THR A 167 -1.15 -37.46 -7.97
C THR A 167 -1.12 -36.07 -8.61
N GLY A 168 -1.70 -35.92 -9.81
CA GLY A 168 -1.81 -34.61 -10.49
C GLY A 168 -2.60 -33.57 -9.68
N GLN A 169 -3.68 -33.96 -9.00
CA GLN A 169 -4.46 -33.03 -8.18
C GLN A 169 -3.68 -32.57 -6.94
N LEU A 170 -2.85 -33.45 -6.35
CA LEU A 170 -1.99 -33.09 -5.23
C LEU A 170 -0.89 -32.11 -5.65
N MET A 171 -0.33 -32.31 -6.85
CA MET A 171 0.67 -31.40 -7.42
C MET A 171 0.09 -30.02 -7.71
N VAL A 172 -1.09 -29.95 -8.33
CA VAL A 172 -1.78 -28.67 -8.61
C VAL A 172 -2.02 -27.89 -7.31
N ARG A 173 -2.45 -28.54 -6.22
CA ARG A 173 -2.59 -27.85 -4.93
C ARG A 173 -1.24 -27.38 -4.38
N ALA A 174 -0.19 -28.18 -4.53
CA ALA A 174 1.15 -27.79 -4.09
C ALA A 174 1.77 -26.64 -4.89
N THR A 175 1.35 -26.44 -6.15
CA THR A 175 1.79 -25.33 -6.98
C THR A 175 0.86 -24.13 -6.87
N ASP A 176 -0.41 -24.30 -7.25
CA ASP A 176 -1.34 -23.22 -7.52
C ASP A 176 -1.90 -22.62 -6.24
N ASP A 177 -2.24 -23.45 -5.25
CA ASP A 177 -2.75 -22.93 -3.98
C ASP A 177 -1.62 -22.26 -3.19
N VAL A 178 -0.40 -22.81 -3.23
CA VAL A 178 0.77 -22.14 -2.63
C VAL A 178 1.07 -20.82 -3.35
N GLU A 179 0.91 -20.76 -4.67
CA GLU A 179 1.08 -19.53 -5.43
C GLU A 179 0.05 -18.46 -5.05
N LYS A 180 -1.21 -18.83 -4.86
CA LYS A 180 -2.24 -17.91 -4.35
C LYS A 180 -1.88 -17.38 -2.95
N VAL A 181 -1.36 -18.24 -2.08
CA VAL A 181 -0.90 -17.81 -0.74
C VAL A 181 0.29 -16.86 -0.86
N ARG A 182 1.24 -17.13 -1.77
CA ARG A 182 2.38 -16.25 -2.07
C ARG A 182 1.92 -14.86 -2.49
N LEU A 183 1.02 -14.79 -3.47
CA LEU A 183 0.46 -13.53 -3.98
C LEU A 183 -0.33 -12.79 -2.90
N PHE A 184 -1.11 -13.50 -2.09
CA PHE A 184 -1.85 -12.89 -0.99
C PHE A 184 -0.91 -12.24 0.04
N ILE A 185 0.18 -12.92 0.41
CA ILE A 185 1.16 -12.40 1.38
C ILE A 185 2.01 -11.27 0.78
N GLY A 186 2.50 -11.46 -0.44
CA GLY A 186 3.42 -10.53 -1.10
C GLY A 186 2.76 -9.31 -1.73
N GLN A 187 1.46 -9.37 -2.01
CA GLN A 187 0.74 -8.28 -2.69
C GLN A 187 -0.57 -7.94 -1.97
N GLY A 188 -1.44 -8.94 -1.73
CA GLY A 188 -2.79 -8.70 -1.19
C GLY A 188 -2.80 -7.97 0.16
N LEU A 189 -2.04 -8.47 1.14
CA LEU A 189 -1.93 -7.85 2.46
C LEU A 189 -1.29 -6.45 2.40
N LEU A 190 -0.29 -6.26 1.54
CA LEU A 190 0.40 -4.99 1.37
C LEU A 190 -0.52 -3.94 0.72
N GLN A 191 -1.33 -4.33 -0.26
CA GLN A 191 -2.34 -3.46 -0.85
C GLN A 191 -3.41 -3.06 0.17
N ALA A 192 -3.91 -4.01 0.97
CA ALA A 192 -4.90 -3.73 2.01
C ALA A 192 -4.36 -2.75 3.06
N ILE A 193 -3.14 -2.97 3.57
CA ILE A 193 -2.51 -2.07 4.54
C ILE A 193 -2.15 -0.73 3.89
N GLY A 194 -1.68 -0.74 2.65
CA GLY A 194 -1.35 0.47 1.90
C GLY A 194 -2.57 1.36 1.66
N ALA A 195 -3.72 0.76 1.35
CA ALA A 195 -4.98 1.46 1.23
C ALA A 195 -5.41 2.11 2.55
N LEU A 196 -5.22 1.41 3.69
CA LEU A 196 -5.49 1.98 5.01
C LEU A 196 -4.56 3.17 5.32
N PHE A 197 -3.26 3.04 5.07
CA PHE A 197 -2.32 4.15 5.27
C PHE A 197 -2.65 5.35 4.39
N LEU A 198 -3.01 5.12 3.14
CA LEU A 198 -3.39 6.19 2.22
C LEU A 198 -4.69 6.87 2.66
N LEU A 199 -5.71 6.11 3.06
CA LEU A 199 -6.98 6.63 3.54
C LEU A 199 -6.78 7.49 4.79
N VAL A 200 -6.09 6.96 5.81
CA VAL A 200 -5.83 7.68 7.05
C VAL A 200 -4.96 8.90 6.80
N GLY A 201 -3.90 8.75 6.02
CA GLY A 201 -2.99 9.85 5.72
C GLY A 201 -3.65 10.98 4.92
N THR A 202 -4.56 10.65 4.00
CA THR A 202 -5.34 11.66 3.26
C THR A 202 -6.34 12.38 4.15
N LEU A 203 -6.99 11.70 5.11
CA LEU A 203 -7.93 12.33 6.03
C LEU A 203 -7.28 13.32 7.02
N ILE A 204 -6.00 13.15 7.30
CA ILE A 204 -5.23 14.02 8.21
C ILE A 204 -4.81 15.33 7.51
N ILE A 205 -4.70 15.30 6.18
CA ILE A 205 -4.19 16.41 5.35
C ILE A 205 -5.35 17.27 4.86
#